data_AF-A0A356T887-F1
#
_entry.id   AF-A0A356T887-F1
#
_cell.length_a   1.000
_cell.length_b   1.000
_cell.length_c   1.000
_cell.angle_alpha   90.00
_cell.angle_beta   90.00
_cell.angle_gamma   90.00
#
_symmetry.space_group_name_H-M   'P 1'
#
loop_
_entity.id
_entity.type
_entity.pdbx_description
1 polymer ?
#
loop_
_entity_poly.entity_id
_entity_poly.type
_entity_poly.pdbx_seq_one_letter_code
_entity_poly.pdbx_strand_id
1 'polypeptide(L)'
;MTRWLTRVFPLLACATLGAWSATGLAQDIDPDPRACPPGSVGCHRVDVDFEHRDALFDDVSFDTGWVPAGAPVQVRFGLFLGGSTEVDLGGTVVTSWPPGLEVRVPGRPGTGRLAINYGFEIIARIRFDVSVAGVRYRWEGDIPLPGGVPRDLRLADTLEFDPFVLPGAMPRPVAAWDDTDMVRVFEVDLTDAIIPIPGIGGGFTLEAVAELEGTYRTERIEVGDAIAPIFMENAPTVVRPDPGATGFGAAKDTTVLPVGILGYEGVIRLLPGLFIEVAGRRFDLTLADIPIPVADLESETRF
;
A
#
# COMPACT_ATOMS: atom_id res chain seq x y z
N MET A 1 31.06 -2.94 34.76
CA MET A 1 29.75 -2.28 34.95
C MET A 1 29.68 -1.13 33.96
N THR A 2 29.20 -1.40 32.74
CA THR A 2 29.27 -0.45 31.63
C THR A 2 27.88 -0.38 31.02
N ARG A 3 27.17 0.71 31.31
CA ARG A 3 25.81 0.97 30.81
C ARG A 3 25.90 1.39 29.34
N TRP A 4 25.25 0.62 28.46
CA TRP A 4 24.98 1.01 27.09
C TRP A 4 23.76 1.92 27.06
N LEU A 5 23.94 3.13 26.51
CA LEU A 5 22.87 4.09 26.24
C LEU A 5 22.24 3.74 24.89
N THR A 6 21.05 3.18 24.92
CA THR A 6 20.14 3.10 23.77
C THR A 6 19.70 4.52 23.39
N ARG A 7 20.12 4.99 22.21
CA ARG A 7 19.56 6.19 21.58
C ARG A 7 18.37 5.77 20.73
N VAL A 8 17.18 6.09 21.21
CA VAL A 8 15.95 6.08 20.43
C VAL A 8 15.99 7.32 19.52
N PHE A 9 15.98 7.13 18.21
CA PHE A 9 15.80 8.20 17.24
C PHE A 9 14.29 8.48 17.09
N PRO A 10 13.82 9.73 17.20
CA PRO A 10 12.45 10.06 16.87
C PRO A 10 12.30 10.13 15.34
N LEU A 11 11.38 9.33 14.79
CA LEU A 11 10.86 9.48 13.43
C LEU A 11 10.09 10.81 13.37
N LEU A 12 10.58 11.76 12.55
CA LEU A 12 9.80 12.93 12.16
C LEU A 12 8.84 12.49 11.06
N ALA A 13 7.57 12.29 11.41
CA ALA A 13 6.49 12.23 10.44
C ALA A 13 6.28 13.66 9.89
N CYS A 14 6.59 13.86 8.61
CA CYS A 14 6.35 15.10 7.90
C CYS A 14 5.01 14.95 7.15
N ALA A 15 3.89 15.18 7.84
CA ALA A 15 2.57 15.19 7.21
C ALA A 15 2.46 16.46 6.34
N THR A 16 2.52 16.31 5.02
CA THR A 16 2.16 17.39 4.08
C THR A 16 0.65 17.46 3.96
N LEU A 17 0.02 18.30 4.77
CA LEU A 17 -1.41 18.63 4.66
C LEU A 17 -1.64 19.47 3.39
N GLY A 18 -2.00 18.80 2.30
CA GLY A 18 -2.53 19.42 1.09
C GLY A 18 -4.06 19.45 1.12
N ALA A 19 -4.67 20.21 2.04
CA ALA A 19 -6.12 20.40 2.02
C ALA A 19 -6.51 21.32 0.85
N TRP A 20 -7.02 20.76 -0.24
CA TRP A 20 -7.70 21.54 -1.27
C TRP A 20 -9.12 21.84 -0.78
N SER A 21 -9.33 23.04 -0.24
CA SER A 21 -10.66 23.50 0.13
C SER A 21 -11.51 23.65 -1.14
N ALA A 22 -12.44 22.74 -1.39
CA ALA A 22 -13.48 22.92 -2.39
C ALA A 22 -14.44 24.03 -1.92
N THR A 23 -14.38 25.21 -2.54
CA THR A 23 -15.33 26.31 -2.30
C THR A 23 -16.52 26.17 -3.27
N GLY A 24 -17.65 25.68 -2.76
CA GLY A 24 -18.94 25.69 -3.48
C GLY A 24 -19.81 26.85 -2.98
N LEU A 25 -20.35 27.66 -3.90
CA LEU A 25 -21.30 28.71 -3.54
C LEU A 25 -22.69 28.10 -3.31
N ALA A 26 -23.37 28.48 -2.23
CA ALA A 26 -24.72 28.01 -1.90
C ALA A 26 -25.82 28.35 -2.93
N GLN A 27 -25.49 29.04 -4.02
CA GLN A 27 -26.42 29.43 -5.09
C GLN A 27 -26.40 28.50 -6.31
N ASP A 28 -25.47 27.55 -6.41
CA ASP A 28 -25.51 26.51 -7.43
C ASP A 28 -26.45 25.39 -6.96
N ILE A 29 -27.76 25.62 -7.10
CA ILE A 29 -28.75 24.55 -6.97
C ILE A 29 -28.45 23.54 -8.07
N ASP A 30 -28.17 22.28 -7.70
CA ASP A 30 -27.99 21.20 -8.66
C ASP A 30 -29.23 21.13 -9.57
N PRO A 31 -29.07 21.24 -10.91
CA PRO A 31 -30.21 21.25 -11.82
C PRO A 31 -30.98 19.92 -11.84
N ASP A 32 -30.50 18.85 -11.20
CA ASP A 32 -31.26 17.62 -11.00
C ASP A 32 -31.94 17.54 -9.61
N PRO A 33 -33.22 17.94 -9.48
CA PRO A 33 -33.98 17.82 -8.24
C PRO A 33 -34.22 16.37 -7.78
N ARG A 34 -33.84 15.35 -8.56
CA ARG A 34 -33.86 13.94 -8.14
C ARG A 34 -32.63 13.54 -7.31
N ALA A 35 -31.61 14.40 -7.22
CA ALA A 35 -30.38 14.14 -6.48
C ALA A 35 -30.44 14.55 -4.99
N CYS A 36 -31.51 15.23 -4.58
CA CYS A 36 -31.70 15.67 -3.20
C CYS A 36 -32.48 14.63 -2.37
N PRO A 37 -32.19 14.50 -1.06
CA PRO A 37 -32.96 13.64 -0.17
C PRO A 37 -34.46 13.98 -0.19
N PRO A 38 -35.36 12.99 -0.13
CA PRO A 38 -36.80 13.23 -0.09
C PRO A 38 -37.18 14.20 1.04
N GLY A 39 -38.01 15.21 0.73
CA GLY A 39 -38.49 16.19 1.70
C GLY A 39 -37.60 17.43 1.87
N SER A 40 -36.48 17.52 1.17
CA SER A 40 -35.69 18.75 1.08
C SER A 40 -36.31 19.77 0.12
N VAL A 41 -36.13 21.05 0.41
CA VAL A 41 -36.50 22.17 -0.50
C VAL A 41 -35.37 22.44 -1.49
N GLY A 42 -34.12 22.18 -1.10
CA GLY A 42 -32.96 22.24 -1.96
C GLY A 42 -31.79 21.42 -1.42
N CYS A 43 -30.84 21.13 -2.31
CA CYS A 43 -29.57 20.54 -1.95
C CYS A 43 -28.43 21.11 -2.83
N HIS A 44 -27.20 20.97 -2.32
CA HIS A 44 -25.98 21.24 -3.07
C HIS A 44 -25.06 20.00 -2.98
N ARG A 45 -24.32 19.73 -4.04
CA ARG A 45 -23.45 18.57 -4.17
C ARG A 45 -22.06 19.01 -4.62
N VAL A 46 -21.03 18.49 -3.98
CA VAL A 46 -19.64 18.72 -4.39
C VAL A 46 -18.83 17.46 -4.19
N ASP A 47 -18.04 17.12 -5.21
CA ASP A 47 -17.11 16.01 -5.14
C ASP A 47 -15.86 16.40 -4.34
N VAL A 48 -15.39 15.47 -3.52
CA VAL A 48 -14.21 15.62 -2.66
C VAL A 48 -13.32 14.40 -2.82
N ASP A 49 -12.02 14.64 -2.79
CA ASP A 49 -10.98 13.61 -2.87
C ASP A 49 -10.02 13.81 -1.71
N PHE A 50 -9.67 12.72 -1.05
CA PHE A 50 -8.77 12.67 0.09
C PHE A 50 -7.62 11.73 -0.23
N GLU A 51 -6.40 12.17 0.07
CA GLU A 51 -5.17 11.40 -0.14
C GLU A 51 -4.38 11.42 1.17
N HIS A 52 -3.91 10.25 1.58
CA HIS A 52 -3.00 10.10 2.70
C HIS A 52 -1.83 9.22 2.31
N ARG A 53 -0.61 9.68 2.65
CA ARG A 53 0.63 8.96 2.37
C ARG A 53 1.50 8.91 3.61
N ASP A 54 1.80 7.69 4.06
CA ASP A 54 2.81 7.40 5.07
C ASP A 54 4.06 6.87 4.37
N ALA A 55 5.17 7.61 4.43
CA ALA A 55 6.41 7.26 3.74
C ALA A 55 7.63 7.31 4.67
N LEU A 56 8.45 6.26 4.63
CA LEU A 56 9.79 6.24 5.24
C LEU A 56 10.80 7.04 4.40
N PHE A 57 10.63 6.97 3.08
CA PHE A 57 11.38 7.71 2.07
C PHE A 57 10.57 7.76 0.77
N ASP A 58 10.97 8.62 -0.17
CA ASP A 58 10.34 8.68 -1.48
C ASP A 58 10.74 7.49 -2.35
N ASP A 59 9.76 6.92 -3.04
CA ASP A 59 9.97 5.78 -3.91
C ASP A 59 10.99 6.13 -5.00
N VAL A 60 11.93 5.21 -5.25
CA VAL A 60 12.96 5.37 -6.26
C VAL A 60 12.70 4.37 -7.38
N SER A 61 12.55 4.88 -8.61
CA SER A 61 12.48 4.06 -9.81
C SER A 61 13.60 4.45 -10.76
N PHE A 62 14.43 3.49 -11.13
CA PHE A 62 15.51 3.66 -12.07
C PHE A 62 15.49 2.53 -13.10
N ASP A 63 15.63 2.89 -14.38
CA ASP A 63 15.73 1.93 -15.48
C ASP A 63 16.69 2.46 -16.54
N THR A 64 17.72 1.69 -16.88
CA THR A 64 18.68 2.08 -17.91
C THR A 64 18.10 2.06 -19.32
N GLY A 65 16.95 1.41 -19.51
CA GLY A 65 16.51 0.90 -20.81
C GLY A 65 17.51 -0.13 -21.35
N TRP A 66 17.39 -0.44 -22.64
CA TRP A 66 18.33 -1.34 -23.32
C TRP A 66 19.61 -0.61 -23.73
N VAL A 67 20.74 -0.97 -23.11
CA VAL A 67 22.05 -0.35 -23.33
C VAL A 67 23.09 -1.36 -23.87
N PRO A 68 23.94 -0.97 -24.85
CA PRO A 68 23.80 0.22 -25.68
C PRO A 68 22.57 0.11 -26.59
N ALA A 69 21.91 1.23 -26.87
CA ALA A 69 20.72 1.23 -27.74
C ALA A 69 21.08 0.79 -29.18
N GLY A 70 20.32 -0.16 -29.73
CA GLY A 70 20.47 -0.63 -31.11
C GLY A 70 21.64 -1.60 -31.36
N ALA A 71 22.38 -1.98 -30.31
CA ALA A 71 23.46 -2.97 -30.46
C ALA A 71 22.91 -4.39 -30.64
N PRO A 72 23.64 -5.30 -31.33
CA PRO A 72 23.27 -6.72 -31.45
C PRO A 72 23.18 -7.47 -30.13
N VAL A 73 23.83 -6.97 -29.08
CA VAL A 73 23.73 -7.48 -27.70
C VAL A 73 23.46 -6.29 -26.80
N GLN A 74 22.43 -6.38 -25.96
CA GLN A 74 21.99 -5.30 -25.08
C GLN A 74 21.63 -5.86 -23.71
N VAL A 75 21.85 -5.05 -22.68
CA VAL A 75 21.44 -5.33 -21.31
C VAL A 75 20.50 -4.24 -20.81
N ARG A 76 19.63 -4.57 -19.85
CA ARG A 76 18.75 -3.63 -19.17
C ARG A 76 18.84 -3.90 -17.67
N PHE A 77 19.19 -2.86 -16.92
CA PHE A 77 19.20 -2.89 -15.48
C PHE A 77 18.16 -1.91 -14.95
N GLY A 78 17.44 -2.31 -13.91
CA GLY A 78 16.50 -1.46 -13.22
C GLY A 78 16.46 -1.77 -11.74
N LEU A 79 16.06 -0.77 -10.96
CA LEU A 79 15.88 -0.85 -9.52
C LEU A 79 14.60 -0.09 -9.17
N PHE A 80 13.71 -0.75 -8.45
CA PHE A 80 12.61 -0.12 -7.75
C PHE A 80 12.88 -0.23 -6.26
N LEU A 81 12.68 0.86 -5.52
CA LEU A 81 12.77 0.89 -4.07
C LEU A 81 11.50 1.58 -3.57
N GLY A 82 10.65 0.83 -2.88
CA GLY A 82 9.42 1.31 -2.25
C GLY A 82 9.62 1.55 -0.77
N GLY A 83 9.00 2.61 -0.24
CA GLY A 83 9.03 2.92 1.19
C GLY A 83 7.76 3.56 1.72
N SER A 84 6.61 3.33 1.07
CA SER A 84 5.38 4.06 1.37
C SER A 84 4.11 3.23 1.35
N THR A 85 3.09 3.76 2.04
CA THR A 85 1.70 3.33 1.99
C THR A 85 0.84 4.52 1.65
N GLU A 86 -0.14 4.29 0.78
CA GLU A 86 -1.05 5.31 0.29
C GLU A 86 -2.50 4.87 0.45
N VAL A 87 -3.35 5.81 0.87
CA VAL A 87 -4.80 5.64 0.94
C VAL A 87 -5.47 6.80 0.24
N ASP A 88 -6.32 6.50 -0.73
CA ASP A 88 -7.13 7.48 -1.43
C ASP A 88 -8.62 7.19 -1.22
N LEU A 89 -9.41 8.25 -1.06
CA LEU A 89 -10.85 8.18 -0.85
C LEU A 89 -11.55 9.29 -1.63
N GLY A 90 -12.41 8.91 -2.56
CA GLY A 90 -13.34 9.85 -3.20
C GLY A 90 -14.76 9.79 -2.60
N GLY A 91 -15.40 10.94 -2.45
CA GLY A 91 -16.77 11.07 -1.97
C GLY A 91 -17.52 12.23 -2.64
N THR A 92 -18.83 12.30 -2.40
CA THR A 92 -19.64 13.45 -2.78
C THR A 92 -20.31 14.02 -1.53
N VAL A 93 -19.96 15.23 -1.14
CA VAL A 93 -20.64 15.95 -0.06
C VAL A 93 -21.98 16.42 -0.57
N VAL A 94 -23.06 16.01 0.11
CA VAL A 94 -24.43 16.41 -0.19
C VAL A 94 -24.96 17.21 1.00
N THR A 95 -25.25 18.49 0.78
CA THR A 95 -25.88 19.35 1.79
C THR A 95 -27.34 19.58 1.41
N SER A 96 -28.28 19.55 2.36
CA SER A 96 -29.71 19.73 2.08
C SER A 96 -30.46 20.48 3.18
N TRP A 97 -31.53 21.20 2.83
CA TRP A 97 -32.31 22.04 3.74
C TRP A 97 -33.77 22.21 3.27
N PRO A 98 -34.73 22.65 4.13
CA PRO A 98 -34.85 22.62 5.61
C PRO A 98 -35.41 21.27 6.13
N PRO A 99 -35.51 20.96 7.46
CA PRO A 99 -35.57 21.82 8.66
C PRO A 99 -34.23 22.23 9.31
N GLY A 100 -33.11 21.67 8.87
CA GLY A 100 -31.75 22.07 9.25
C GLY A 100 -30.80 21.87 8.07
N LEU A 101 -29.57 22.38 8.15
CA LEU A 101 -28.54 22.11 7.15
C LEU A 101 -27.97 20.71 7.40
N GLU A 102 -28.54 19.72 6.75
CA GLU A 102 -28.11 18.32 6.81
C GLU A 102 -26.95 18.09 5.83
N VAL A 103 -25.93 17.35 6.25
CA VAL A 103 -24.76 16.98 5.44
C VAL A 103 -24.64 15.45 5.41
N ARG A 104 -24.43 14.89 4.22
CA ARG A 104 -24.06 13.50 3.97
C ARG A 104 -22.79 13.48 3.13
N VAL A 105 -21.99 12.43 3.29
CA VAL A 105 -20.77 12.23 2.50
C VAL A 105 -20.75 10.79 1.99
N PRO A 106 -21.65 10.38 1.07
CA PRO A 106 -21.54 9.09 0.39
C PRO A 106 -20.18 8.96 -0.32
N GLY A 107 -19.57 7.79 -0.22
CA GLY A 107 -18.40 7.46 -1.04
C GLY A 107 -18.77 7.36 -2.52
N ARG A 108 -17.82 7.73 -3.39
CA ARG A 108 -17.97 7.52 -4.84
C ARG A 108 -17.46 6.11 -5.17
N PRO A 109 -18.28 5.25 -5.81
CA PRO A 109 -17.85 3.89 -6.12
C PRO A 109 -16.57 3.85 -6.95
N GLY A 110 -15.67 2.92 -6.61
CA GLY A 110 -14.39 2.70 -7.30
C GLY A 110 -13.34 3.79 -7.12
N THR A 111 -13.53 4.75 -6.19
CA THR A 111 -12.55 5.80 -5.93
C THR A 111 -11.76 5.59 -4.63
N GLY A 112 -11.81 4.40 -4.05
CA GLY A 112 -10.96 4.00 -2.93
C GLY A 112 -9.72 3.26 -3.43
N ARG A 113 -8.54 3.61 -2.92
CA ARG A 113 -7.29 2.87 -3.16
C ARG A 113 -6.54 2.68 -1.85
N LEU A 114 -6.04 1.48 -1.60
CA LEU A 114 -5.04 1.18 -0.58
C LEU A 114 -3.84 0.56 -1.30
N ALA A 115 -2.67 1.19 -1.21
CA ALA A 115 -1.44 0.67 -1.79
C ALA A 115 -0.36 0.55 -0.72
N ILE A 116 0.25 -0.63 -0.60
CA ILE A 116 1.48 -0.85 0.16
C ILE A 116 2.63 -0.98 -0.82
N ASN A 117 3.80 -0.40 -0.50
CA ASN A 117 4.99 -0.52 -1.34
C ASN A 117 6.26 -0.39 -0.48
N TYR A 118 6.81 -1.52 -0.04
CA TYR A 118 8.02 -1.57 0.78
C TYR A 118 9.04 -2.55 0.22
N GLY A 119 10.33 -2.20 0.26
CA GLY A 119 11.40 -3.10 -0.17
C GLY A 119 11.90 -2.75 -1.57
N PHE A 120 12.49 -3.70 -2.28
CA PHE A 120 13.12 -3.40 -3.56
C PHE A 120 12.99 -4.52 -4.59
N GLU A 121 12.99 -4.12 -5.85
CA GLU A 121 12.88 -5.02 -6.99
C GLU A 121 14.02 -4.74 -7.98
N ILE A 122 14.67 -5.79 -8.48
CA ILE A 122 15.80 -5.69 -9.43
C ILE A 122 15.38 -6.23 -10.80
N ILE A 123 15.53 -5.39 -11.82
CA ILE A 123 15.50 -5.81 -13.22
C ILE A 123 16.93 -6.05 -13.70
N ALA A 124 17.22 -7.25 -14.21
CA ALA A 124 18.49 -7.54 -14.88
C ALA A 124 18.23 -8.43 -16.11
N ARG A 125 18.14 -7.83 -17.29
CA ARG A 125 17.77 -8.56 -18.53
C ARG A 125 18.85 -8.40 -19.58
N ILE A 126 19.00 -9.41 -20.42
CA ILE A 126 19.86 -9.41 -21.58
C ILE A 126 19.02 -9.79 -22.79
N ARG A 127 19.31 -9.16 -23.93
CA ARG A 127 18.82 -9.61 -25.23
C ARG A 127 19.93 -9.59 -26.24
N PHE A 128 19.88 -10.52 -27.18
CA PHE A 128 20.77 -10.53 -28.33
C PHE A 128 20.02 -10.87 -29.60
N ASP A 129 20.53 -10.33 -30.69
CA ASP A 129 20.11 -10.56 -32.05
C ASP A 129 21.37 -10.54 -32.94
N VAL A 130 21.97 -11.72 -33.11
CA VAL A 130 23.29 -11.87 -33.74
C VAL A 130 23.22 -12.88 -34.88
N SER A 131 24.03 -12.66 -35.91
CA SER A 131 24.18 -13.63 -37.02
C SER A 131 25.57 -14.28 -36.94
N VAL A 132 25.61 -15.61 -36.78
CA VAL A 132 26.84 -16.39 -36.71
C VAL A 132 26.77 -17.49 -37.78
N ALA A 133 27.78 -17.53 -38.67
CA ALA A 133 27.84 -18.49 -39.77
C ALA A 133 26.56 -18.54 -40.65
N GLY A 134 25.92 -17.38 -40.88
CA GLY A 134 24.70 -17.28 -41.68
C GLY A 134 23.41 -17.65 -40.94
N VAL A 135 23.48 -18.07 -39.68
CA VAL A 135 22.32 -18.36 -38.83
C VAL A 135 22.09 -17.21 -37.87
N ARG A 136 20.85 -16.69 -37.82
CA ARG A 136 20.43 -15.64 -36.91
C ARG A 136 19.95 -16.25 -35.59
N TYR A 137 20.51 -15.79 -34.49
CA TYR A 137 20.14 -16.16 -33.13
C TYR A 137 19.52 -14.94 -32.44
N ARG A 138 18.30 -15.11 -31.95
CA ARG A 138 17.59 -14.08 -31.17
C ARG A 138 17.12 -14.67 -29.86
N TRP A 139 17.43 -14.00 -28.76
CA TRP A 139 17.00 -14.39 -27.43
C TRP A 139 16.89 -13.16 -26.54
N GLU A 140 15.99 -13.24 -25.58
CA GLU A 140 15.85 -12.27 -24.50
C GLU A 140 15.52 -13.05 -23.23
N GLY A 141 16.14 -12.67 -22.13
CA GLY A 141 15.91 -13.33 -20.86
C GLY A 141 16.60 -12.64 -19.69
N ASP A 142 16.40 -13.25 -18.55
CA ASP A 142 16.88 -12.78 -17.26
C ASP A 142 18.34 -13.19 -17.03
N ILE A 143 19.15 -12.24 -16.59
CA ILE A 143 20.53 -12.48 -16.13
C ILE A 143 20.45 -13.06 -14.71
N PRO A 144 20.94 -14.28 -14.44
CA PRO A 144 20.97 -14.83 -13.08
C PRO A 144 21.75 -13.90 -12.14
N LEU A 145 21.17 -13.57 -11.00
CA LEU A 145 21.86 -12.76 -9.98
C LEU A 145 22.84 -13.65 -9.20
N PRO A 146 24.04 -13.16 -8.88
CA PRO A 146 25.04 -13.94 -8.14
C PRO A 146 24.50 -14.29 -6.75
N GLY A 147 24.84 -15.49 -6.27
CA GLY A 147 24.45 -15.95 -4.94
C GLY A 147 22.98 -16.36 -4.80
N GLY A 148 22.22 -16.44 -5.90
CA GLY A 148 20.81 -16.84 -5.84
C GLY A 148 19.91 -15.79 -5.19
N VAL A 149 20.34 -14.52 -5.17
CA VAL A 149 19.52 -13.41 -4.70
C VAL A 149 18.29 -13.31 -5.61
N PRO A 150 17.07 -13.35 -5.06
CA PRO A 150 15.87 -13.17 -5.86
C PRO A 150 15.75 -11.74 -6.37
N ARG A 151 14.84 -11.55 -7.32
CA ARG A 151 14.65 -10.25 -7.97
C ARG A 151 13.62 -9.42 -7.25
N ASP A 152 12.61 -10.08 -6.70
CA ASP A 152 11.53 -9.41 -6.00
C ASP A 152 11.70 -9.55 -4.48
N LEU A 153 12.21 -8.47 -3.89
CA LEU A 153 12.27 -8.29 -2.44
C LEU A 153 11.40 -7.11 -2.04
N ARG A 154 10.35 -6.88 -2.82
CA ARG A 154 9.36 -5.85 -2.63
C ARG A 154 8.07 -6.50 -2.16
N LEU A 155 7.40 -5.80 -1.26
CA LEU A 155 6.08 -6.09 -0.72
C LEU A 155 5.19 -4.97 -1.24
N ALA A 156 4.59 -5.20 -2.40
CA ALA A 156 3.82 -4.22 -3.11
C ALA A 156 2.52 -4.78 -3.69
N ASP A 157 1.42 -4.32 -3.12
CA ASP A 157 0.08 -4.63 -3.58
C ASP A 157 -0.78 -3.37 -3.61
N THR A 158 -1.81 -3.38 -4.44
CA THR A 158 -2.77 -2.30 -4.59
C THR A 158 -4.18 -2.88 -4.64
N LEU A 159 -4.98 -2.49 -3.65
CA LEU A 159 -6.40 -2.80 -3.59
C LEU A 159 -7.23 -1.56 -3.93
N GLU A 160 -8.11 -1.71 -4.91
CA GLU A 160 -9.20 -0.76 -5.17
C GLU A 160 -10.47 -1.16 -4.39
N PHE A 161 -11.20 -0.18 -3.84
CA PHE A 161 -12.42 -0.43 -3.06
C PHE A 161 -13.42 0.73 -3.17
N ASP A 162 -14.64 0.52 -2.65
CA ASP A 162 -15.66 1.56 -2.53
C ASP A 162 -15.50 2.33 -1.18
N PRO A 163 -15.24 3.64 -1.19
CA PRO A 163 -15.19 4.47 0.02
C PRO A 163 -16.55 4.54 0.74
N PHE A 164 -16.62 4.84 2.04
CA PHE A 164 -15.51 5.19 2.94
C PHE A 164 -15.08 4.02 3.83
N VAL A 165 -15.71 2.85 3.71
CA VAL A 165 -15.45 1.72 4.61
C VAL A 165 -15.77 2.08 6.08
N LEU A 166 -16.78 2.92 6.27
CA LEU A 166 -17.37 3.17 7.59
C LEU A 166 -18.10 1.91 8.09
N PRO A 167 -18.42 1.83 9.40
CA PRO A 167 -19.33 0.81 9.91
C PRO A 167 -20.59 0.64 9.04
N GLY A 168 -20.85 -0.60 8.62
CA GLY A 168 -21.91 -0.97 7.67
C GLY A 168 -21.41 -1.36 6.28
N ALA A 169 -20.19 -0.99 5.91
CA ALA A 169 -19.51 -1.47 4.70
C ALA A 169 -18.87 -2.86 4.90
N MET A 170 -18.72 -3.62 3.81
CA MET A 170 -18.02 -4.91 3.77
C MET A 170 -17.18 -4.99 2.48
N PRO A 171 -15.92 -5.44 2.53
CA PRO A 171 -15.17 -5.81 3.74
C PRO A 171 -14.76 -4.59 4.58
N ARG A 172 -14.58 -4.78 5.89
CA ARG A 172 -14.05 -3.78 6.83
C ARG A 172 -13.20 -4.48 7.91
N PRO A 173 -11.88 -4.22 8.01
CA PRO A 173 -11.10 -3.35 7.13
C PRO A 173 -10.98 -3.93 5.70
N VAL A 174 -10.55 -3.09 4.76
CA VAL A 174 -9.98 -3.53 3.49
C VAL A 174 -8.50 -3.87 3.70
N ALA A 175 -7.93 -4.78 2.90
CA ALA A 175 -6.56 -5.27 3.09
C ALA A 175 -5.84 -5.46 1.75
N ALA A 176 -4.60 -4.96 1.68
CA ALA A 176 -3.64 -5.25 0.60
C ALA A 176 -2.53 -6.12 1.19
N TRP A 177 -2.08 -7.13 0.46
CA TRP A 177 -1.15 -8.14 0.97
C TRP A 177 -0.16 -8.59 -0.09
N ASP A 178 1.09 -8.76 0.30
CA ASP A 178 2.13 -9.31 -0.57
C ASP A 178 3.18 -10.10 0.22
N ASP A 179 3.94 -10.92 -0.51
CA ASP A 179 5.11 -11.66 -0.01
C ASP A 179 6.30 -11.57 -0.97
N THR A 180 7.51 -11.56 -0.42
CA THR A 180 8.73 -11.49 -1.24
C THR A 180 9.05 -12.85 -1.86
N ASP A 181 9.80 -12.87 -2.96
CA ASP A 181 10.48 -14.09 -3.41
C ASP A 181 11.35 -14.68 -2.27
N MET A 182 11.38 -16.01 -2.19
CA MET A 182 12.18 -16.72 -1.20
C MET A 182 13.68 -16.47 -1.40
N VAL A 183 14.34 -16.02 -0.33
CA VAL A 183 15.78 -15.78 -0.26
C VAL A 183 16.48 -16.95 0.39
N ARG A 184 17.52 -17.48 -0.25
CA ARG A 184 18.49 -18.34 0.44
C ARG A 184 19.45 -17.49 1.25
N VAL A 185 19.31 -17.51 2.57
CA VAL A 185 20.15 -16.75 3.50
C VAL A 185 21.56 -17.35 3.54
N PHE A 186 21.65 -18.68 3.72
CA PHE A 186 22.90 -19.41 3.60
C PHE A 186 22.67 -20.89 3.29
N GLU A 187 23.71 -21.52 2.75
CA GLU A 187 23.80 -22.96 2.55
C GLU A 187 25.17 -23.45 3.01
N VAL A 188 25.20 -24.58 3.72
CA VAL A 188 26.43 -25.20 4.21
C VAL A 188 26.40 -26.69 3.90
N ASP A 189 27.39 -27.15 3.15
CA ASP A 189 27.63 -28.58 2.94
C ASP A 189 28.10 -29.24 4.23
N LEU A 190 27.34 -30.23 4.71
CA LEU A 190 27.63 -30.96 5.94
C LEU A 190 28.31 -32.30 5.67
N THR A 191 28.11 -32.90 4.49
CA THR A 191 28.74 -34.17 4.11
C THR A 191 30.26 -34.06 4.02
N ASP A 192 30.78 -32.94 3.54
CA ASP A 192 32.23 -32.71 3.47
C ASP A 192 32.86 -32.46 4.85
N ALA A 193 32.06 -31.99 5.81
CA ALA A 193 32.51 -31.63 7.16
C ALA A 193 32.41 -32.78 8.18
N ILE A 194 31.51 -33.75 7.98
CA ILE A 194 31.19 -34.79 8.98
C ILE A 194 31.52 -36.20 8.47
N ILE A 195 31.03 -36.62 7.30
CA ILE A 195 31.29 -37.95 6.71
C ILE A 195 31.30 -37.84 5.17
N PRO A 196 32.48 -37.84 4.52
CA PRO A 196 32.55 -37.79 3.06
C PRO A 196 32.13 -39.14 2.47
N ILE A 197 30.94 -39.20 1.88
CA ILE A 197 30.45 -40.36 1.13
C ILE A 197 30.50 -40.03 -0.37
N PRO A 198 31.32 -40.74 -1.17
CA PRO A 198 31.42 -40.48 -2.60
C PRO A 198 30.05 -40.56 -3.30
N GLY A 199 29.66 -39.48 -4.00
CA GLY A 199 28.40 -39.42 -4.75
C GLY A 199 27.16 -39.06 -3.94
N ILE A 200 27.31 -38.77 -2.63
CA ILE A 200 26.25 -38.24 -1.77
C ILE A 200 26.73 -36.90 -1.19
N GLY A 201 26.12 -35.81 -1.66
CA GLY A 201 26.21 -34.50 -1.02
C GLY A 201 25.05 -34.30 -0.06
N GLY A 202 25.21 -33.41 0.90
CA GLY A 202 24.11 -33.02 1.75
C GLY A 202 24.53 -31.93 2.71
N GLY A 203 23.57 -31.10 3.07
CA GLY A 203 23.85 -29.91 3.84
C GLY A 203 22.62 -29.33 4.49
N PHE A 204 22.82 -28.16 5.07
CA PHE A 204 21.80 -27.37 5.72
C PHE A 204 21.59 -26.09 4.93
N THR A 205 20.34 -25.68 4.77
CA THR A 205 19.94 -24.42 4.16
C THR A 205 19.12 -23.61 5.16
N LEU A 206 19.23 -22.29 5.10
CA LEU A 206 18.28 -21.39 5.72
C LEU A 206 17.69 -20.50 4.64
N GLU A 207 16.38 -20.58 4.45
CA GLU A 207 15.64 -19.74 3.54
C GLU A 207 14.75 -18.76 4.31
N ALA A 208 14.40 -17.63 3.70
CA ALA A 208 13.58 -16.60 4.29
C ALA A 208 12.58 -16.01 3.28
N VAL A 209 11.37 -15.73 3.75
CA VAL A 209 10.30 -15.01 3.03
C VAL A 209 9.77 -13.94 3.97
N ALA A 210 9.51 -12.73 3.46
CA ALA A 210 8.80 -11.70 4.19
C ALA A 210 7.36 -11.57 3.65
N GLU A 211 6.42 -11.30 4.54
CA GLU A 211 5.00 -11.07 4.27
C GLU A 211 4.60 -9.73 4.91
N LEU A 212 3.72 -8.97 4.24
CA LEU A 212 3.14 -7.74 4.79
C LEU A 212 1.67 -7.62 4.39
N GLU A 213 0.80 -7.42 5.39
CA GLU A 213 -0.58 -6.99 5.21
C GLU A 213 -0.73 -5.54 5.65
N GLY A 214 -1.20 -4.67 4.75
CA GLY A 214 -1.67 -3.33 5.07
C GLY A 214 -3.20 -3.32 5.13
N THR A 215 -3.79 -2.74 6.17
CA THR A 215 -5.24 -2.67 6.33
C THR A 215 -5.74 -1.24 6.53
N TYR A 216 -6.92 -0.92 6.00
CA TYR A 216 -7.53 0.40 6.17
C TYR A 216 -9.03 0.32 6.50
N ARG A 217 -9.49 1.23 7.35
CA ARG A 217 -10.92 1.48 7.60
C ARG A 217 -11.14 2.93 8.02
N THR A 218 -12.21 3.57 7.56
CA THR A 218 -12.65 4.83 8.17
C THR A 218 -13.42 4.55 9.46
N GLU A 219 -13.16 5.32 10.51
CA GLU A 219 -13.88 5.26 11.80
C GLU A 219 -14.98 6.32 11.88
N ARG A 220 -14.70 7.52 11.35
CA ARG A 220 -15.65 8.63 11.30
C ARG A 220 -15.30 9.61 10.19
N ILE A 221 -16.28 10.40 9.78
CA ILE A 221 -16.06 11.61 8.98
C ILE A 221 -16.43 12.82 9.84
N GLU A 222 -15.46 13.69 10.09
CA GLU A 222 -15.65 14.94 10.82
C GLU A 222 -16.16 16.01 9.86
N VAL A 223 -17.26 16.66 10.23
CA VAL A 223 -17.86 17.77 9.47
C VAL A 223 -17.79 19.02 10.34
N GLY A 224 -17.20 20.10 9.84
CA GLY A 224 -17.03 21.36 10.54
C GLY A 224 -18.36 21.93 11.03
N ASP A 225 -18.41 22.36 12.29
CA ASP A 225 -19.61 22.87 12.99
C ASP A 225 -20.80 21.91 13.05
N ALA A 226 -20.60 20.63 12.73
CA ALA A 226 -21.64 19.63 12.87
C ALA A 226 -21.91 19.28 14.35
N ILE A 227 -23.13 18.83 14.63
CA ILE A 227 -23.52 18.37 15.97
C ILE A 227 -22.76 17.12 16.40
N ALA A 228 -22.32 16.30 15.44
CA ALA A 228 -21.57 15.06 15.63
C ALA A 228 -20.86 14.67 14.31
N PRO A 229 -19.78 13.88 14.37
CA PRO A 229 -19.23 13.19 13.21
C PRO A 229 -20.22 12.18 12.60
N ILE A 230 -19.97 11.79 11.35
CA ILE A 230 -20.68 10.69 10.68
C ILE A 230 -19.95 9.38 11.01
N PHE A 231 -20.66 8.41 11.60
CA PHE A 231 -20.09 7.13 12.06
C PHE A 231 -20.55 5.90 11.26
N MET A 232 -21.49 6.06 10.33
CA MET A 232 -22.09 4.97 9.58
C MET A 232 -22.18 5.36 8.12
N GLU A 233 -22.06 4.38 7.23
CA GLU A 233 -22.26 4.61 5.80
C GLU A 233 -23.61 5.30 5.51
N ASN A 234 -23.57 6.31 4.64
CA ASN A 234 -24.74 7.11 4.22
C ASN A 234 -25.50 7.85 5.35
N ALA A 235 -25.01 7.83 6.59
CA ALA A 235 -25.65 8.54 7.68
C ALA A 235 -25.47 10.06 7.54
N PRO A 236 -26.51 10.85 7.87
CA PRO A 236 -26.39 12.30 7.89
C PRO A 236 -25.80 12.82 9.20
N THR A 237 -25.30 14.05 9.16
CA THR A 237 -25.13 14.91 10.33
C THR A 237 -25.78 16.27 10.08
N VAL A 238 -25.96 17.06 11.13
CA VAL A 238 -26.58 18.40 11.05
C VAL A 238 -25.54 19.45 11.44
N VAL A 239 -25.40 20.48 10.61
CA VAL A 239 -24.51 21.61 10.86
C VAL A 239 -25.20 22.66 11.71
N ARG A 240 -24.48 23.25 12.66
CA ARG A 240 -24.99 24.35 13.51
C ARG A 240 -24.80 25.70 12.82
N PRO A 241 -25.72 26.66 13.03
CA PRO A 241 -25.44 28.07 12.78
C PRO A 241 -24.20 28.55 13.55
N ASP A 242 -23.54 29.59 13.04
CA ASP A 242 -22.41 30.19 13.74
C ASP A 242 -22.83 30.78 15.09
N PRO A 243 -21.95 30.78 16.10
CA PRO A 243 -22.27 31.37 17.40
C PRO A 243 -22.74 32.82 17.29
N GLY A 244 -23.98 33.08 17.71
CA GLY A 244 -24.60 34.41 17.66
C GLY A 244 -25.27 34.76 16.31
N ALA A 245 -25.24 33.87 15.32
CA ALA A 245 -25.95 34.07 14.06
C ALA A 245 -27.44 33.73 14.17
N THR A 246 -28.28 34.47 13.44
CA THR A 246 -29.69 34.12 13.25
C THR A 246 -29.80 33.22 12.02
N GLY A 247 -29.64 31.91 12.20
CA GLY A 247 -29.64 30.92 11.11
C GLY A 247 -28.30 30.86 10.35
N PHE A 248 -28.31 30.25 9.17
CA PHE A 248 -27.09 29.94 8.39
C PHE A 248 -26.59 31.06 7.47
N GLY A 249 -27.28 32.19 7.39
CA GLY A 249 -26.95 33.26 6.43
C GLY A 249 -27.21 32.85 4.98
N ALA A 250 -26.52 33.51 4.04
CA ALA A 250 -26.64 33.24 2.60
C ALA A 250 -25.80 32.02 2.14
N ALA A 251 -24.75 31.68 2.88
CA ALA A 251 -23.88 30.55 2.65
C ALA A 251 -23.20 30.16 3.98
N LYS A 252 -22.81 28.89 4.09
CA LYS A 252 -22.00 28.37 5.19
C LYS A 252 -20.94 27.43 4.63
N ASP A 253 -19.69 27.70 4.95
CA ASP A 253 -18.58 26.81 4.65
C ASP A 253 -18.46 25.76 5.76
N THR A 254 -18.14 24.53 5.37
CA THR A 254 -17.85 23.44 6.29
C THR A 254 -16.69 22.63 5.73
N THR A 255 -15.86 22.11 6.62
CA THR A 255 -14.79 21.17 6.26
C THR A 255 -15.30 19.75 6.40
N VAL A 256 -14.81 18.84 5.56
CA VAL A 256 -15.09 17.40 5.66
C VAL A 256 -13.75 16.70 5.79
N LEU A 257 -13.61 15.86 6.81
CA LEU A 257 -12.34 15.20 7.15
C LEU A 257 -12.58 13.74 7.54
N PRO A 258 -12.29 12.77 6.67
CA PRO A 258 -12.26 11.37 7.06
C PRO A 258 -11.16 11.14 8.11
N VAL A 259 -11.48 10.32 9.12
CA VAL A 259 -10.53 9.83 10.10
C VAL A 259 -10.63 8.31 10.14
N GLY A 260 -9.53 7.64 9.83
CA GLY A 260 -9.45 6.18 9.73
C GLY A 260 -8.33 5.58 10.57
N ILE A 261 -8.25 4.26 10.53
CA ILE A 261 -7.15 3.47 11.09
C ILE A 261 -6.42 2.79 9.94
N LEU A 262 -5.11 2.99 9.90
CA LEU A 262 -4.18 2.30 9.02
C LEU A 262 -3.42 1.27 9.87
N GLY A 263 -3.44 0.01 9.47
CA GLY A 263 -2.81 -1.11 10.19
C GLY A 263 -1.77 -1.82 9.34
N TYR A 264 -0.75 -2.37 10.01
CA TYR A 264 0.33 -3.15 9.39
C TYR A 264 0.62 -4.41 10.19
N GLU A 265 0.57 -5.56 9.54
CA GLU A 265 1.05 -6.83 10.08
C GLU A 265 2.15 -7.37 9.17
N GLY A 266 3.37 -7.49 9.71
CA GLY A 266 4.55 -7.92 8.96
C GLY A 266 5.23 -9.12 9.62
N VAL A 267 5.54 -10.14 8.83
CA VAL A 267 6.15 -11.39 9.30
C VAL A 267 7.33 -11.76 8.42
N ILE A 268 8.45 -12.15 9.02
CA ILE A 268 9.53 -12.85 8.32
C ILE A 268 9.47 -14.32 8.71
N ARG A 269 9.27 -15.21 7.73
CA ARG A 269 9.34 -16.65 7.93
C ARG A 269 10.74 -17.15 7.68
N LEU A 270 11.32 -17.84 8.65
CA LEU A 270 12.58 -18.56 8.48
C LEU A 270 12.29 -20.05 8.26
N LEU A 271 12.86 -20.59 7.19
CA LEU A 271 12.66 -21.94 6.70
C LEU A 271 13.99 -22.69 6.75
N PRO A 272 14.42 -23.19 7.93
CA PRO A 272 15.58 -24.07 7.99
C PRO A 272 15.27 -25.39 7.27
N GLY A 273 16.21 -25.87 6.46
CA GLY A 273 16.07 -27.09 5.68
C GLY A 273 17.33 -27.93 5.68
N LEU A 274 17.15 -29.21 5.34
CA LEU A 274 18.25 -30.08 4.92
C LEU A 274 18.11 -30.34 3.43
N PHE A 275 19.23 -30.49 2.76
CA PHE A 275 19.24 -31.01 1.39
C PHE A 275 20.14 -32.23 1.29
N ILE A 276 19.82 -33.11 0.36
CA ILE A 276 20.65 -34.25 -0.03
C ILE A 276 20.76 -34.23 -1.54
N GLU A 277 21.98 -34.37 -2.04
CA GLU A 277 22.26 -34.53 -3.46
C GLU A 277 22.78 -35.93 -3.74
N VAL A 278 22.05 -36.70 -4.57
CA VAL A 278 22.44 -38.05 -4.95
C VAL A 278 22.43 -38.15 -6.47
N ALA A 279 23.57 -38.52 -7.06
CA ALA A 279 23.73 -38.68 -8.51
C ALA A 279 23.27 -37.44 -9.32
N GLY A 280 23.60 -36.23 -8.84
CA GLY A 280 23.24 -34.95 -9.48
C GLY A 280 21.78 -34.54 -9.33
N ARG A 281 21.01 -35.22 -8.46
CA ARG A 281 19.64 -34.85 -8.11
C ARG A 281 19.60 -34.35 -6.68
N ARG A 282 19.08 -33.13 -6.51
CA ARG A 282 18.87 -32.50 -5.21
C ARG A 282 17.47 -32.79 -4.68
N PHE A 283 17.39 -33.07 -3.39
CA PHE A 283 16.18 -33.22 -2.62
C PHE A 283 16.26 -32.32 -1.40
N ASP A 284 15.34 -31.37 -1.28
CA ASP A 284 15.25 -30.43 -0.16
C ASP A 284 14.13 -30.88 0.80
N LEU A 285 14.37 -30.70 2.10
CA LEU A 285 13.44 -30.98 3.19
C LEU A 285 13.42 -29.78 4.14
N THR A 286 12.32 -29.03 4.14
CA THR A 286 12.06 -28.01 5.15
C THR A 286 11.82 -28.69 6.51
N LEU A 287 12.56 -28.27 7.54
CA LEU A 287 12.49 -28.83 8.89
C LEU A 287 11.41 -28.17 9.74
N ALA A 288 11.22 -26.85 9.58
CA ALA A 288 10.28 -26.05 10.33
C ALA A 288 9.91 -24.78 9.56
N ASP A 289 8.76 -24.19 9.92
CA ASP A 289 8.40 -22.81 9.59
C ASP A 289 8.44 -22.00 10.90
N ILE A 290 9.33 -21.01 10.95
CA ILE A 290 9.54 -20.17 12.12
C ILE A 290 9.11 -18.74 11.78
N PRO A 291 7.87 -18.32 12.13
CA PRO A 291 7.42 -16.96 11.91
C PRO A 291 8.04 -16.00 12.93
N ILE A 292 8.58 -14.89 12.45
CA ILE A 292 9.11 -13.79 13.25
C ILE A 292 8.26 -12.55 12.96
N PRO A 293 7.37 -12.13 13.88
CA PRO A 293 6.64 -10.89 13.70
C PRO A 293 7.62 -9.70 13.78
N VAL A 294 7.58 -8.84 12.77
CA VAL A 294 8.44 -7.67 12.64
C VAL A 294 7.66 -6.35 12.64
N ALA A 295 6.37 -6.39 12.33
CA ALA A 295 5.47 -5.26 12.44
C ALA A 295 4.09 -5.71 12.96
N ASP A 296 3.58 -4.94 13.92
CA ASP A 296 2.20 -5.00 14.43
C ASP A 296 1.89 -3.57 14.89
N LEU A 297 1.34 -2.78 13.96
CA LEU A 297 1.16 -1.35 14.13
C LEU A 297 -0.25 -0.96 13.68
N GLU A 298 -0.91 -0.13 14.47
CA GLU A 298 -2.11 0.60 14.05
C GLU A 298 -1.91 2.09 14.37
N SER A 299 -2.23 2.95 13.41
CA SER A 299 -2.20 4.41 13.56
C SER A 299 -3.52 5.04 13.15
N GLU A 300 -3.91 6.11 13.86
CA GLU A 300 -5.01 6.96 13.39
C GLU A 300 -4.51 7.85 12.26
N THR A 301 -5.18 7.76 11.12
CA THR A 301 -4.93 8.57 9.93
C THR A 301 -6.00 9.64 9.82
N ARG A 302 -5.58 10.90 9.71
CA ARG A 302 -6.44 12.04 9.36
C ARG A 302 -5.99 12.56 8.00
N PHE A 303 -6.95 12.70 7.09
CA PHE A 303 -6.73 13.19 5.74
C PHE A 303 -6.61 14.72 5.71
#